data_AF-A0A9E3QJ15-F1
#
_entry.id   AF-A0A9E3QJ15-F1
#
_cell.length_a   1.000
_cell.length_b   1.000
_cell.length_c   1.000
_cell.angle_alpha   90.00
_cell.angle_beta   90.00
_cell.angle_gamma   90.00
#
_symmetry.space_group_name_H-M   'P 1'
#
loop_
_entity.id
_entity.type
_entity.pdbx_description
1 polymer ?
#
loop_
_entity_poly.entity_id
_entity_poly.type
_entity_poly.pdbx_seq_one_letter_code
_entity_poly.pdbx_strand_id
1 'polypeptide(L)'
;MEPLAPSESGPGAVAEIFTEASRDRMTAARKALAYLQAQSEPQTLIDAARRLVFLKGDDPHDYKFSSAVLEDYYHVSPAWRDRYLAASLFLLPGAGDRDNDLVKRARAAFQA
;
A
#
# COMPACT_ATOMS: atom_id res chain seq x y z
N MET A 1 -9.53 15.10 1.19
CA MET A 1 -10.06 13.73 1.33
C MET A 1 -10.32 13.52 2.81
N GLU A 2 -11.55 13.15 3.18
CA GLU A 2 -11.94 12.90 4.57
C GLU A 2 -11.65 11.44 4.98
N PRO A 3 -11.11 11.19 6.19
CA PRO A 3 -10.81 9.84 6.66
C PRO A 3 -12.07 8.97 6.73
N LEU A 4 -11.89 7.67 6.57
CA LEU A 4 -12.92 6.65 6.76
C LEU A 4 -12.32 5.56 7.63
N ALA A 5 -12.91 5.25 8.78
CA ALA A 5 -12.36 4.22 9.66
C ALA A 5 -12.36 2.84 8.95
N PRO A 6 -11.24 2.09 8.96
CA PRO A 6 -11.27 0.67 8.63
C PRO A 6 -12.12 -0.10 9.64
N SER A 7 -12.62 -1.26 9.24
CA SER A 7 -13.42 -2.15 10.09
C SER A 7 -12.58 -2.91 11.13
N GLU A 8 -11.29 -3.13 10.83
CA GLU A 8 -10.32 -3.77 11.72
C GLU A 8 -9.27 -2.77 12.25
N SER A 9 -8.33 -3.26 13.05
CA SER A 9 -7.20 -2.48 13.59
C SER A 9 -5.87 -3.19 13.32
N GLY A 10 -4.76 -2.46 13.42
CA GLY A 10 -3.42 -3.01 13.24
C GLY A 10 -3.24 -3.72 11.89
N PRO A 11 -2.65 -4.93 11.84
CA PRO A 11 -2.44 -5.68 10.59
C PRO A 11 -3.73 -5.97 9.81
N GLY A 12 -4.86 -6.15 10.50
CA GLY A 12 -6.16 -6.37 9.87
C GLY A 12 -6.64 -5.15 9.07
N ALA A 13 -6.50 -3.96 9.65
CA ALA A 13 -6.79 -2.70 8.97
C ALA A 13 -5.92 -2.54 7.71
N VAL A 14 -4.64 -2.90 7.78
CA VAL A 14 -3.72 -2.84 6.64
C VAL A 14 -4.13 -3.82 5.53
N ALA A 15 -4.51 -5.04 5.89
CA ALA A 15 -5.02 -6.02 4.93
C ALA A 15 -6.31 -5.52 4.25
N GLU A 16 -7.21 -4.90 5.00
CA GLU A 16 -8.43 -4.28 4.47
C GLU A 16 -8.10 -3.15 3.50
N ILE A 17 -7.19 -2.24 3.86
CA ILE A 17 -6.76 -1.11 3.02
C ILE A 17 -6.25 -1.60 1.66
N PHE A 18 -5.35 -2.59 1.63
CA PHE A 18 -4.82 -3.09 0.35
C PHE A 18 -5.81 -3.97 -0.41
N THR A 19 -6.76 -4.61 0.27
CA THR A 19 -7.88 -5.28 -0.41
C THR A 19 -8.76 -4.25 -1.13
N GLU A 20 -9.02 -3.13 -0.49
CA GLU A 20 -9.77 -2.02 -1.06
C GLU A 20 -9.02 -1.33 -2.20
N ALA A 21 -7.69 -1.23 -2.12
CA ALA A 21 -6.88 -0.59 -3.16
C ALA A 21 -7.05 -1.24 -4.55
N SER A 22 -7.36 -2.54 -4.59
CA SER A 22 -7.70 -3.27 -5.83
C SER A 22 -9.12 -3.03 -6.36
N ARG A 23 -10.02 -2.43 -5.56
CA ARG A 23 -11.45 -2.27 -5.87
C ARG A 23 -11.85 -0.80 -5.99
N ASP A 24 -11.56 -0.02 -4.96
CA ASP A 24 -11.85 1.40 -4.85
C ASP A 24 -10.68 2.12 -4.16
N ARG A 25 -9.81 2.70 -4.98
CA ARG A 25 -8.62 3.44 -4.54
C ARG A 25 -8.96 4.65 -3.65
N MET A 26 -10.12 5.30 -3.84
CA MET A 26 -10.53 6.40 -2.99
C MET A 26 -10.88 5.90 -1.60
N THR A 27 -11.65 4.81 -1.50
CA THR A 27 -11.98 4.19 -0.21
C THR A 27 -10.72 3.68 0.50
N ALA A 28 -9.80 3.05 -0.23
CA ALA A 28 -8.51 2.60 0.31
C ALA A 28 -7.69 3.77 0.91
N ALA A 29 -7.56 4.86 0.16
CA ALA A 29 -6.83 6.05 0.61
C ALA A 29 -7.50 6.69 1.85
N ARG A 30 -8.84 6.76 1.90
CA ARG A 30 -9.56 7.27 3.08
C ARG A 30 -9.34 6.39 4.31
N LYS A 31 -9.29 5.07 4.14
CA LYS A 31 -8.99 4.10 5.21
C LYS A 31 -7.55 4.19 5.68
N ALA A 32 -6.59 4.33 4.76
CA ALA A 32 -5.20 4.57 5.09
C ALA A 32 -5.01 5.87 5.88
N LEU A 33 -5.70 6.95 5.48
CA LEU A 33 -5.63 8.21 6.21
C LEU A 33 -6.15 8.07 7.65
N ALA A 34 -7.27 7.38 7.86
CA ALA A 34 -7.79 7.12 9.20
C ALA A 34 -6.84 6.26 10.04
N TYR A 35 -6.26 5.20 9.43
CA TYR A 35 -5.27 4.33 10.08
C TYR A 35 -4.05 5.12 10.56
N LEU A 36 -3.47 5.96 9.71
CA LEU A 36 -2.27 6.76 10.01
C LEU A 36 -2.54 7.82 11.09
N GLN A 37 -3.71 8.47 11.05
CA GLN A 37 -4.10 9.49 12.03
C GLN A 37 -4.44 8.92 13.41
N ALA A 38 -4.81 7.64 13.51
CA ALA A 38 -5.15 6.98 14.77
C ALA A 38 -3.93 6.63 15.66
N GLN A 39 -2.75 7.23 15.40
CA GLN A 39 -1.46 6.87 16.02
C GLN A 39 -1.04 5.41 15.79
N SER A 40 -1.54 4.79 14.72
CA SER A 40 -1.08 3.46 14.30
C SER A 40 0.36 3.54 13.79
N GLU A 41 1.08 2.42 13.82
CA GLU A 41 2.44 2.36 13.29
C GLU A 41 2.41 2.47 11.76
N PRO A 42 2.96 3.55 11.15
CA PRO A 42 2.94 3.73 9.70
C PRO A 42 3.80 2.68 8.98
N GLN A 43 4.79 2.11 9.67
CA GLN A 43 5.68 1.11 9.10
C GLN A 43 4.95 -0.17 8.67
N THR A 44 3.98 -0.64 9.46
CA THR A 44 3.15 -1.79 9.05
C THR A 44 2.47 -1.56 7.68
N LEU A 45 2.00 -0.34 7.38
CA LEU A 45 1.42 0.00 6.08
C LEU A 45 2.48 0.08 4.98
N ILE A 46 3.63 0.70 5.28
CA ILE A 46 4.77 0.85 4.35
C ILE A 46 5.36 -0.51 3.96
N ASP A 47 5.55 -1.43 4.92
CA ASP A 47 6.09 -2.75 4.67
C ASP A 47 5.13 -3.62 3.85
N ALA A 48 3.83 -3.50 4.09
CA ALA A 48 2.81 -4.13 3.27
C ALA A 48 2.82 -3.57 1.83
N ALA A 49 2.89 -2.25 1.65
CA ALA A 49 3.05 -1.62 0.34
C ALA A 49 4.29 -2.15 -0.39
N ARG A 50 5.45 -2.15 0.29
CA ARG A 50 6.73 -2.61 -0.27
C ARG A 50 6.63 -4.07 -0.72
N ARG A 51 6.04 -4.95 0.08
CA ARG A 51 5.83 -6.35 -0.29
C ARG A 51 4.95 -6.46 -1.54
N LEU A 52 3.86 -5.70 -1.62
CA LEU A 52 2.95 -5.74 -2.77
C LEU A 52 3.62 -5.22 -4.04
N VAL A 53 4.43 -4.17 -3.96
CA VAL A 53 5.24 -3.69 -5.11
C VAL A 53 6.07 -4.81 -5.72
N PHE A 54 6.79 -5.59 -4.91
CA PHE A 54 7.60 -6.69 -5.44
C PHE A 54 6.77 -7.87 -5.96
N LEU A 55 5.58 -8.09 -5.42
CA LEU A 55 4.71 -9.18 -5.84
C LEU A 55 3.94 -8.86 -7.13
N LYS A 56 3.52 -7.60 -7.28
CA LYS A 56 2.52 -7.16 -8.25
C LYS A 56 3.09 -6.27 -9.34
N GLY A 57 4.10 -5.46 -9.02
CA GLY A 57 4.70 -4.51 -9.95
C GLY A 57 5.37 -5.21 -11.12
N ASP A 58 5.13 -4.71 -12.32
CA ASP A 58 5.70 -5.25 -13.56
C ASP A 58 6.18 -4.17 -14.54
N ASP A 59 6.02 -2.90 -14.18
CA ASP A 59 6.52 -1.76 -14.93
C ASP A 59 7.51 -0.91 -14.10
N PRO A 60 8.57 -0.34 -14.70
CA PRO A 60 9.52 0.53 -13.98
C PRO A 60 8.88 1.69 -13.19
N HIS A 61 7.71 2.18 -13.61
CA HIS A 61 6.97 3.22 -12.91
C HIS A 61 6.48 2.76 -11.53
N ASP A 62 6.10 1.49 -11.36
CA ASP A 62 5.66 0.94 -10.07
C ASP A 62 6.79 1.04 -9.04
N TYR A 63 8.02 0.69 -9.46
CA TYR A 63 9.20 0.69 -8.60
C TYR A 63 9.70 2.11 -8.31
N LYS A 64 9.75 2.98 -9.33
CA LYS A 64 10.21 4.37 -9.14
C LYS A 64 9.24 5.15 -8.26
N PHE A 65 7.94 5.01 -8.51
CA PHE A 65 6.91 5.68 -7.72
C PHE A 65 6.91 5.19 -6.28
N SER A 66 6.89 3.87 -6.06
CA SER A 66 6.90 3.32 -4.70
C SER A 66 8.19 3.62 -3.94
N SER A 67 9.36 3.56 -4.60
CA SER A 67 10.62 3.95 -3.96
C SER A 67 10.55 5.40 -3.48
N ALA A 68 10.14 6.33 -4.35
CA ALA A 68 10.01 7.74 -3.99
C ALA A 68 9.03 7.92 -2.83
N VAL A 69 7.82 7.36 -2.92
CA VAL A 69 6.78 7.54 -1.90
C VAL A 69 7.18 7.00 -0.54
N LEU A 70 7.74 5.78 -0.50
CA LEU A 70 8.04 5.12 0.77
C LEU A 70 9.27 5.75 1.46
N GLU A 71 10.19 6.34 0.68
CA GLU A 71 11.34 7.10 1.20
C GLU A 71 10.93 8.52 1.62
N ASP A 72 10.20 9.23 0.77
CA ASP A 72 9.78 10.62 0.99
C ASP A 72 8.86 10.74 2.20
N TYR A 73 8.09 9.70 2.56
CA TYR A 73 7.23 9.73 3.76
C TYR A 73 7.97 10.22 5.01
N TYR A 74 9.23 9.82 5.18
CA TYR A 74 10.06 10.21 6.32
C TYR A 74 10.60 11.64 6.24
N HIS A 75 10.55 12.26 5.06
CA HIS A 75 11.02 13.61 4.77
C HIS A 75 9.86 14.62 4.65
N VAL A 76 8.64 14.15 4.39
CA VAL A 76 7.44 14.97 4.41
C VAL A 76 7.12 15.40 5.84
N SER A 77 6.73 16.67 6.02
CA SER A 77 6.39 17.22 7.34
C SER A 77 5.29 16.43 8.06
N PRO A 78 5.30 16.36 9.41
CA PRO A 78 4.30 15.62 10.18
C PRO A 78 2.85 15.99 9.86
N ALA A 79 2.58 17.26 9.50
CA ALA A 79 1.24 17.72 9.16
C ALA A 79 0.70 17.11 7.85
N TRP A 80 1.58 16.66 6.95
CA TRP A 80 1.22 16.23 5.60
C TRP A 80 1.51 14.76 5.30
N ARG A 81 2.48 14.14 5.99
CA ARG A 81 2.98 12.80 5.64
C ARG A 81 1.90 11.72 5.58
N ASP A 82 0.89 11.80 6.45
CA ASP A 82 -0.18 10.79 6.48
C ASP A 82 -1.10 10.92 5.26
N ARG A 83 -1.44 12.15 4.87
CA ARG A 83 -2.23 12.43 3.66
C ARG A 83 -1.45 12.07 2.41
N TYR A 84 -0.15 12.34 2.42
CA TYR A 84 0.77 11.99 1.34
C TYR A 84 0.79 10.47 1.11
N LEU A 85 1.09 9.68 2.14
CA LEU A 85 1.14 8.22 2.02
C LEU A 85 -0.23 7.62 1.66
N ALA A 86 -1.31 8.12 2.27
CA ALA A 86 -2.66 7.69 1.96
C ALA A 86 -3.04 7.94 0.49
N ALA A 87 -2.72 9.13 -0.05
CA ALA A 87 -2.99 9.46 -1.45
C ALA A 87 -2.17 8.61 -2.43
N SER A 88 -0.99 8.13 -2.05
CA SER A 88 -0.18 7.27 -2.90
C SER A 88 -0.80 5.89 -3.17
N LEU A 89 -1.81 5.46 -2.41
CA LEU A 89 -2.58 4.24 -2.72
C LEU A 89 -3.33 4.29 -4.05
N PHE A 90 -3.46 5.45 -4.69
CA PHE A 90 -3.98 5.52 -6.05
C PHE A 90 -3.07 4.84 -7.08
N LEU A 91 -1.77 4.74 -6.78
CA LEU A 91 -0.76 4.20 -7.68
C LEU A 91 0.03 3.03 -7.06
N LEU A 92 -0.08 2.79 -5.76
CA LEU A 92 0.47 1.57 -5.14
C LEU A 92 -0.41 0.35 -5.48
N PRO A 93 0.19 -0.84 -5.68
CA PRO A 93 -0.58 -2.06 -5.95
C PRO A 93 -1.47 -2.47 -4.79
N GLY A 94 -2.66 -2.98 -5.11
CA GLY A 94 -3.56 -3.62 -4.15
C GLY A 94 -3.30 -5.12 -4.00
N ALA A 95 -3.85 -5.70 -2.94
CA ALA A 95 -3.67 -7.11 -2.61
C ALA A 95 -4.32 -8.06 -3.63
N GLY A 96 -5.42 -7.62 -4.25
CA GLY A 96 -6.16 -8.35 -5.28
C GLY A 96 -5.60 -8.20 -6.70
N ASP A 97 -4.55 -7.39 -6.89
CA ASP A 97 -3.94 -7.20 -8.21
C ASP A 97 -3.24 -8.49 -8.66
N ARG A 98 -3.02 -8.65 -9.97
CA ARG A 98 -2.31 -9.82 -10.49
C ARG A 98 -0.86 -9.83 -10.00
N ASP A 99 -0.34 -11.00 -9.65
CA ASP A 99 1.11 -11.16 -9.46
C ASP A 99 1.84 -10.94 -10.80
N ASN A 100 3.07 -10.44 -10.71
CA ASN A 100 3.93 -10.30 -11.88
C ASN A 100 4.42 -11.68 -12.39
N ASP A 101 4.89 -11.70 -13.63
CA ASP A 101 5.25 -12.97 -14.28
C ASP A 101 6.52 -13.60 -13.71
N LEU A 102 7.41 -12.82 -13.08
CA LEU A 102 8.56 -13.36 -12.36
C LEU A 102 8.10 -14.17 -11.14
N VAL A 103 7.18 -13.62 -10.35
CA VAL A 103 6.63 -14.28 -9.16
C VAL A 103 5.87 -15.56 -9.54
N LYS A 104 5.07 -15.51 -10.62
CA LYS A 104 4.40 -16.72 -11.13
C LYS A 104 5.40 -17.81 -11.51
N ARG A 105 6.43 -17.47 -12.29
CA ARG A 105 7.48 -18.43 -12.71
C ARG A 105 8.26 -18.99 -11.52
N ALA A 106 8.60 -18.14 -10.55
CA ALA A 106 9.31 -18.56 -9.35
C ALA A 106 8.47 -19.57 -8.54
N ARG A 107 7.17 -19.30 -8.32
CA ARG A 107 6.29 -20.24 -7.61
C ARG A 107 6.11 -21.56 -8.35
N ALA A 108 5.94 -21.51 -9.68
CA ALA A 108 5.83 -22.73 -10.49
C ALA A 108 7.08 -23.62 -10.38
N ALA A 109 8.27 -23.02 -10.30
CA ALA A 109 9.53 -23.75 -10.16
C ALA A 109 9.66 -24.49 -8.81
N PHE A 110 8.97 -24.06 -7.75
CA PHE A 110 8.94 -24.76 -6.46
C PHE A 110 7.87 -25.85 -6.36
N GLN A 111 7.02 -25.99 -7.38
CA GLN A 111 5.96 -27.01 -7.44
C GLN A 111 6.27 -28.17 -8.40
N ALA A 112 7.35 -28.04 -9.18
CA ALA A 112 7.89 -29.07 -10.08
C ALA A 112 8.84 -30.00 -9.32
#